data_AF-A0A9N8MR47-F1
#
_entry.id   AF-A0A9N8MR47-F1
#
_cell.length_a   1.000
_cell.length_b   1.000
_cell.length_c   1.000
_cell.angle_alpha   90.00
_cell.angle_beta   90.00
_cell.angle_gamma   90.00
#
_symmetry.space_group_name_H-M   'P 1'
#
loop_
_entity.id
_entity.type
_entity.pdbx_description
1 polymer ?
#
loop_
_entity_poly.entity_id
_entity_poly.type
_entity_poly.pdbx_seq_one_letter_code
_entity_poly.pdbx_strand_id
1 'polypeptide(L)'
;MPKAARIVFARDSAANVAAASDVFASHRSAYFCVACGKELQRTAPENGFPYFRHAHRATCRLSAHYALRAAAQHILLESRFIKAPLVGGEPGAGRVPSFLIQWTDSIADIKVVHVPVDFVAETADGQLIVEIAIPGLPLTVPLDRVEKLEVPTLIVSLPEPARIHGWADLRQYVLHSIENKSWLVPFEKAQRRSASLPAGEWHAPSIPGAADKASSAWTSPLVFADNAFYLQLSRAQQLAVLQKQMALPCDQWPAEVDIEVCGEDAFGMDRRGWQADVFSRFILSANTDAAVREVAFSDVLRYLSERYWVEADQKNAARMALFYYLQGLAERRALLPFIEDMEEPTYLVAGIKASAAADDLTWVANATLSASQLRVLSVQAGLKVPIELVQELLESFDDCHPAFPVGEYASTLARKLHAPPRSVLAFLRDAGLVVEGPLRPVFAAQETLF
;
A
#
# COMPACT_ATOMS: atom_id res chain seq x y z
N MET A 1 9.84 16.73 41.37
CA MET A 1 9.14 17.00 40.08
C MET A 1 9.56 15.95 39.08
N PRO A 2 8.63 15.27 38.37
CA PRO A 2 9.00 14.28 37.36
C PRO A 2 9.82 14.97 36.27
N LYS A 3 11.04 14.49 36.02
CA LYS A 3 11.89 14.96 34.92
C LYS A 3 11.09 14.83 33.62
N ALA A 4 11.02 15.89 32.83
CA ALA A 4 10.44 15.82 31.49
C ALA A 4 11.09 14.67 30.72
N ALA A 5 10.28 13.78 30.14
CA ALA A 5 10.78 12.62 29.43
C ALA A 5 11.65 13.05 28.25
N ARG A 6 12.89 12.56 28.20
CA ARG A 6 13.83 12.83 27.10
C ARG A 6 13.29 12.14 25.84
N ILE A 7 13.08 12.90 24.78
CA ILE A 7 12.54 12.38 23.52
C ILE A 7 13.72 11.99 22.63
N VAL A 8 13.92 10.70 22.38
CA VAL A 8 15.10 10.23 21.60
C VAL A 8 14.84 10.30 20.10
N PHE A 9 13.58 10.13 19.68
CA PHE A 9 13.17 10.12 18.28
C PHE A 9 12.18 11.25 17.97
N ALA A 10 12.24 11.81 16.76
CA ALA A 10 11.33 12.86 16.30
C ALA A 10 10.99 12.63 14.82
N ARG A 11 9.98 13.32 14.30
CA ARG A 11 9.70 13.36 12.85
C ARG A 11 10.50 14.47 12.20
N ASP A 12 11.03 14.24 11.01
CA ASP A 12 11.55 15.31 10.15
C ASP A 12 10.42 15.97 9.34
N SER A 13 10.76 16.91 8.46
CA SER A 13 9.80 17.58 7.58
C SER A 13 9.17 16.67 6.52
N ALA A 14 9.79 15.52 6.23
CA ALA A 14 9.27 14.50 5.33
C ALA A 14 8.47 13.42 6.07
N ALA A 15 8.17 13.65 7.36
CA ALA A 15 7.49 12.73 8.27
C ALA A 15 8.25 11.42 8.57
N ASN A 16 9.54 11.32 8.20
CA ASN A 16 10.38 10.19 8.59
C ASN A 16 10.79 10.32 10.05
N VAL A 17 10.99 9.18 10.72
CA VAL A 17 11.48 9.17 12.10
C VAL A 17 13.00 9.30 12.10
N ALA A 18 13.53 10.21 12.91
CA ALA A 18 14.96 10.45 13.09
C ALA A 18 15.35 10.33 14.57
N ALA A 19 16.51 9.74 14.85
CA ALA A 19 17.10 9.70 16.19
C ALA A 19 17.94 10.95 16.46
N ALA A 20 17.88 11.49 17.68
CA ALA A 20 18.65 12.67 18.07
C ALA A 20 20.18 12.44 17.96
N SER A 21 20.64 11.20 18.08
CA SER A 21 22.04 10.77 17.89
C SER A 21 22.55 11.02 16.48
N ASP A 22 21.68 10.90 15.49
CA ASP A 22 22.05 10.91 14.06
C ASP A 22 21.90 12.30 13.44
N VAL A 23 21.27 13.21 14.18
CA VAL A 23 21.14 14.61 13.78
C VAL A 23 22.40 15.36 14.17
N PHE A 24 23.15 15.83 13.16
CA PHE A 24 24.31 16.68 13.36
C PHE A 24 23.89 18.13 13.62
N ALA A 25 24.61 18.82 14.52
CA ALA A 25 24.29 20.18 14.95
C ALA A 25 24.34 21.24 13.83
N SER A 26 24.99 20.93 12.70
CA SER A 26 25.08 21.80 11.52
C SER A 26 23.82 21.78 10.65
N HIS A 27 22.95 20.77 10.78
CA HIS A 27 21.73 20.68 9.99
C HIS A 27 20.60 21.50 10.63
N ARG A 28 20.16 22.55 9.95
CA ARG A 28 18.98 23.37 10.33
C ARG A 28 17.65 22.69 9.97
N SER A 29 17.58 21.37 10.04
CA SER A 29 16.33 20.66 9.79
C SER A 29 15.39 20.85 10.99
N ALA A 30 14.14 21.20 10.71
CA ALA A 30 13.11 21.24 11.74
C ALA A 30 12.69 19.80 12.09
N TYR A 31 12.56 19.52 13.39
CA TYR A 31 12.10 18.24 13.90
C TYR A 31 10.82 18.42 14.69
N PHE A 32 9.88 17.51 14.56
CA PHE A 32 8.53 17.63 15.11
C PHE A 32 8.22 16.48 16.06
N CYS A 33 7.47 16.80 17.11
CA CYS A 33 6.99 15.81 18.06
C CYS A 33 5.97 14.89 17.41
N VAL A 34 6.22 13.58 17.46
CA VAL A 34 5.32 12.54 16.95
C VAL A 34 3.90 12.66 17.54
N ALA A 35 3.78 13.08 18.79
CA ALA A 35 2.51 13.12 19.51
C ALA A 35 1.70 14.41 19.29
N CYS A 36 2.34 15.57 19.10
CA CYS A 36 1.62 16.85 19.02
C CYS A 36 1.95 17.69 17.78
N GLY A 37 2.83 17.21 16.91
CA GLY A 37 3.24 17.91 15.69
C GLY A 37 4.08 19.18 15.91
N LYS A 38 4.31 19.61 17.15
CA LYS A 38 5.07 20.84 17.43
C LYS A 38 6.56 20.63 17.26
N GLU A 39 7.24 21.70 16.85
CA GLU A 39 8.69 21.69 16.66
C GLU A 39 9.44 21.40 17.97
N LEU A 40 10.51 20.62 17.84
CA LEU A 40 11.39 20.17 18.89
C LEU A 40 12.79 20.73 18.69
N GLN A 41 13.41 21.09 19.80
CA GLN A 41 14.81 21.49 19.86
C GLN A 41 15.66 20.31 20.25
N ARG A 42 16.68 20.02 19.44
CA ARG A 42 17.73 19.06 19.81
C ARG A 42 18.60 19.65 20.91
N THR A 43 18.90 18.85 21.92
CA THR A 43 19.77 19.17 23.04
C THR A 43 20.82 18.06 23.16
N ALA A 44 22.11 18.44 23.12
CA ALA A 44 23.22 17.52 23.33
C ALA A 44 23.94 17.92 24.64
N PRO A 45 23.73 17.19 25.75
CA PRO A 45 24.43 17.47 26.99
C PRO A 45 25.90 17.03 26.91
N GLU A 46 26.80 17.71 27.64
CA GLU A 46 28.24 17.40 27.63
C GLU A 46 28.56 15.95 28.05
N ASN A 47 27.77 15.39 28.97
CA ASN A 47 27.94 14.03 29.49
C ASN A 47 26.66 13.19 29.34
N GLY A 48 26.14 13.08 28.13
CA GLY A 48 25.00 12.21 27.87
C GLY A 48 24.59 12.12 26.41
N PHE A 49 23.55 11.33 26.16
CA PHE A 49 23.03 11.14 24.82
C PHE A 49 22.21 12.34 24.35
N PRO A 50 22.34 12.75 23.06
CA PRO A 50 21.46 13.74 22.47
C PRO A 50 19.99 13.36 22.60
N TYR A 51 19.14 14.35 22.81
CA TYR A 51 17.69 14.16 22.87
C TYR A 51 16.97 15.41 22.38
N PHE A 52 15.72 15.25 21.99
CA PHE A 52 14.81 16.34 21.64
C PHE A 52 13.99 16.80 22.85
N ARG A 53 13.64 18.08 22.86
CA ARG A 53 12.74 18.68 23.85
C ARG A 53 11.87 19.75 23.21
N HIS A 54 10.69 19.99 23.77
CA HIS A 54 9.88 21.14 23.38
C HIS A 54 10.56 22.45 23.81
N ALA A 55 10.43 23.51 22.99
CA ALA A 55 10.99 24.84 23.27
C ALA A 55 10.37 25.50 24.52
N HIS A 56 9.05 25.30 24.69
CA HIS A 56 8.32 25.70 25.89
C HIS A 56 7.94 24.47 26.70
N ARG A 57 7.61 24.62 28.00
CA ARG A 57 7.12 23.55 28.89
C ARG A 57 5.73 23.01 28.46
N ALA A 58 5.49 22.84 27.16
CA ALA A 58 4.36 22.11 26.64
C ALA A 58 4.41 20.68 27.20
N THR A 59 3.40 20.35 28.00
CA THR A 59 3.28 19.11 28.75
C THR A 59 2.83 17.96 27.84
N CYS A 60 3.57 17.69 26.76
CA CYS A 60 3.36 16.45 26.00
C CYS A 60 3.95 15.28 26.81
N ARG A 61 3.23 14.84 27.84
CA ARG A 61 3.74 13.89 28.85
C ARG A 61 4.18 12.55 28.25
N LEU A 62 3.51 12.12 27.20
CA LEU A 62 3.76 10.83 26.53
C LEU A 62 4.57 10.96 25.24
N SER A 63 5.15 12.13 24.93
CA SER A 63 5.88 12.36 23.68
C SER A 63 6.98 11.35 23.43
N ALA A 64 7.76 11.00 24.46
CA ALA A 64 8.85 10.02 24.36
C ALA A 64 8.33 8.60 24.08
N HIS A 65 7.14 8.25 24.57
CA HIS A 65 6.53 6.94 24.38
C HIS A 65 6.00 6.78 22.95
N TYR A 66 5.25 7.77 22.46
CA TYR A 66 4.76 7.79 21.08
C TYR A 66 5.93 7.85 20.07
N ALA A 67 6.98 8.60 20.38
CA ALA A 67 8.19 8.63 19.56
C ALA A 67 8.89 7.27 19.51
N LEU A 68 8.97 6.56 20.64
CA LEU A 68 9.54 5.22 20.70
C LEU A 68 8.71 4.20 19.91
N ARG A 69 7.37 4.25 20.02
CA ARG A 69 6.47 3.37 19.23
C ARG A 69 6.66 3.61 17.73
N ALA A 70 6.65 4.87 17.28
CA ALA A 70 6.85 5.21 15.87
C ALA A 70 8.23 4.77 15.34
N ALA A 71 9.28 4.91 16.15
CA ALA A 71 10.61 4.42 15.80
C ALA A 71 10.64 2.89 15.66
N ALA A 72 9.98 2.16 16.56
CA ALA A 72 9.90 0.71 16.49
C ALA A 72 9.12 0.23 15.25
N GLN A 73 8.01 0.89 14.92
CA GLN A 73 7.26 0.66 13.68
C GLN A 73 8.12 0.89 12.44
N HIS A 74 8.89 1.97 12.42
CA HIS A 74 9.81 2.29 11.32
C HIS A 74 10.89 1.21 11.12
N ILE A 75 11.47 0.70 12.21
CA ILE A 75 12.44 -0.41 12.13
C ILE A 75 11.82 -1.65 11.47
N LEU A 76 10.58 -2.00 11.83
CA LEU A 76 9.89 -3.16 11.26
C LEU A 76 9.67 -2.97 9.75
N LEU A 77 9.16 -1.80 9.34
CA LEU A 77 8.93 -1.47 7.92
C LEU A 77 10.21 -1.58 7.09
N GLU A 78 11.34 -1.09 7.60
CA GLU A 78 12.63 -1.13 6.88
C GLU A 78 13.28 -2.51 6.86
N SER A 79 13.25 -3.24 7.98
CA SER A 79 14.09 -4.42 8.17
C SER A 79 13.50 -5.68 7.52
N ARG A 80 12.17 -5.77 7.40
CA ARG A 80 11.45 -6.91 6.81
C ARG A 80 11.68 -8.28 7.47
N PHE A 81 12.10 -8.28 8.73
CA PHE A 81 12.22 -9.50 9.52
C PHE A 81 12.06 -9.22 11.02
N ILE A 82 11.79 -10.26 11.81
CA ILE A 82 11.84 -10.24 13.27
C ILE A 82 12.23 -11.61 13.81
N LYS A 83 13.06 -11.67 14.87
CA LYS A 83 13.25 -12.90 15.64
C LYS A 83 12.13 -13.05 16.65
N ALA A 84 11.52 -14.24 16.69
CA ALA A 84 10.43 -14.57 17.61
C ALA A 84 10.76 -15.82 18.44
N PRO A 85 10.24 -15.93 19.67
CA PRO A 85 10.37 -17.15 20.47
C PRO A 85 9.59 -18.31 19.84
N LEU A 86 10.07 -19.53 19.98
CA LEU A 86 9.26 -20.72 19.68
C LEU A 86 8.17 -20.91 20.76
N VAL A 87 6.97 -21.28 20.34
CA VAL A 87 5.83 -21.54 21.23
C VAL A 87 6.07 -22.87 21.94
N GLY A 88 6.07 -22.87 23.28
CA GLY A 88 6.14 -24.11 24.09
C GLY A 88 7.53 -24.47 24.66
N GLY A 89 8.49 -23.55 24.68
CA GLY A 89 9.73 -23.76 25.43
C GLY A 89 9.48 -23.69 26.93
N GLU A 90 9.73 -24.77 27.67
CA GLU A 90 9.65 -24.74 29.14
C GLU A 90 10.62 -23.69 29.71
N PRO A 91 10.16 -22.86 30.67
CA PRO A 91 11.01 -21.89 31.35
C PRO A 91 12.00 -22.63 32.27
N GLY A 92 13.16 -23.01 31.74
CA GLY A 92 14.19 -23.70 32.53
C GLY A 92 15.45 -24.14 31.77
N ALA A 93 15.38 -24.31 30.45
CA ALA A 93 16.55 -24.63 29.62
C ALA A 93 17.23 -23.34 29.11
N GLY A 94 18.52 -23.16 29.37
CA GLY A 94 19.29 -21.91 29.26
C GLY A 94 19.41 -21.21 27.89
N ARG A 95 18.57 -21.53 26.90
CA ARG A 95 18.38 -20.75 25.68
C ARG A 95 16.94 -20.89 25.21
N VAL A 96 16.20 -19.79 25.19
CA VAL A 96 14.86 -19.76 24.56
C VAL A 96 15.06 -20.00 23.06
N PRO A 97 14.55 -21.13 22.52
CA PRO A 97 14.69 -21.40 21.11
C PRO A 97 13.89 -20.36 20.33
N SER A 98 14.43 -19.92 19.20
CA SER A 98 13.87 -18.83 18.40
C SER A 98 13.95 -19.13 16.92
N PHE A 99 13.13 -18.42 16.15
CA PHE A 99 13.12 -18.49 14.70
C PHE A 99 13.00 -17.10 14.10
N LEU A 100 13.41 -16.97 12.85
CA LEU A 100 13.34 -15.73 12.09
C LEU A 100 12.05 -15.74 11.27
N ILE A 101 11.24 -14.71 11.41
CA ILE A 101 10.09 -14.45 10.55
C ILE A 101 10.49 -13.36 9.56
N GLN A 102 10.18 -13.56 8.28
CA GLN A 102 10.42 -12.61 7.20
C GLN A 102 9.12 -12.33 6.46
N TRP A 103 9.03 -11.14 5.87
CA TRP A 103 7.84 -10.72 5.11
C TRP A 103 8.20 -9.98 3.84
N THR A 104 7.27 -10.02 2.88
CA THR A 104 7.40 -9.33 1.58
C THR A 104 6.77 -7.94 1.61
N ASP A 105 5.66 -7.80 2.34
CA ASP A 105 4.90 -6.56 2.50
C ASP A 105 4.52 -6.33 3.96
N SER A 106 4.34 -5.08 4.36
CA SER A 106 3.98 -4.71 5.73
C SER A 106 3.47 -3.28 5.85
N ILE A 107 2.64 -3.05 6.86
CA ILE A 107 2.03 -1.75 7.16
C ILE A 107 2.05 -1.54 8.69
N ALA A 108 2.32 -0.30 9.12
CA ALA A 108 2.25 0.11 10.51
C ALA A 108 1.02 0.98 10.79
N ASP A 109 0.56 1.01 12.04
CA ASP A 109 -0.56 1.85 12.52
C ASP A 109 -1.84 1.66 11.68
N ILE A 110 -2.30 0.40 11.61
CA ILE A 110 -3.43 -0.03 10.76
C ILE A 110 -4.55 -0.61 11.61
N LYS A 111 -5.79 -0.61 11.10
CA LYS A 111 -6.91 -1.34 11.70
C LYS A 111 -7.16 -2.65 10.96
N VAL A 112 -7.15 -3.76 11.68
CA VAL A 112 -7.55 -5.08 11.17
C VAL A 112 -8.93 -5.38 11.75
N VAL A 113 -9.95 -5.49 10.89
CA VAL A 113 -11.35 -5.71 11.32
C VAL A 113 -11.77 -4.73 12.42
N HIS A 114 -11.48 -3.43 12.21
CA HIS A 114 -11.73 -2.33 13.14
C HIS A 114 -10.94 -2.33 14.46
N VAL A 115 -10.03 -3.28 14.66
CA VAL A 115 -9.10 -3.30 15.80
C VAL A 115 -7.80 -2.63 15.37
N PRO A 116 -7.45 -1.44 15.89
CA PRO A 116 -6.15 -0.84 15.60
C PRO A 116 -5.03 -1.69 16.20
N VAL A 117 -4.05 -1.97 15.35
CA VAL A 117 -2.86 -2.74 15.65
C VAL A 117 -1.63 -1.95 15.26
N ASP A 118 -0.53 -2.17 15.99
CA ASP A 118 0.68 -1.37 15.79
C ASP A 118 1.38 -1.70 14.46
N PHE A 119 1.33 -2.96 14.00
CA PHE A 119 1.98 -3.41 12.77
C PHE A 119 1.40 -4.73 12.24
N VAL A 120 1.31 -4.86 10.91
CA VAL A 120 0.89 -6.06 10.19
C VAL A 120 1.89 -6.38 9.08
N ALA A 121 2.23 -7.66 8.91
CA ALA A 121 3.12 -8.14 7.86
C ALA A 121 2.60 -9.40 7.16
N GLU A 122 2.89 -9.51 5.87
CA GLU A 122 2.62 -10.69 5.03
C GLU A 122 3.83 -11.61 4.99
N THR A 123 3.74 -12.73 5.71
CA THR A 123 4.81 -13.73 5.79
C THR A 123 4.53 -14.90 4.84
N ALA A 124 5.52 -15.74 4.59
CA ALA A 124 5.35 -16.94 3.77
C ALA A 124 4.27 -17.90 4.29
N ASP A 125 3.99 -17.86 5.60
CA ASP A 125 3.07 -18.77 6.26
C ASP A 125 1.73 -18.09 6.63
N GLY A 126 1.54 -16.82 6.25
CA GLY A 126 0.33 -16.03 6.48
C GLY A 126 0.60 -14.67 7.13
N GLN A 127 -0.46 -14.03 7.61
CA GLN A 127 -0.36 -12.73 8.28
C GLN A 127 0.27 -12.84 9.67
N LEU A 128 1.01 -11.80 10.04
CA LEU A 128 1.56 -11.59 11.37
C LEU A 128 1.17 -10.19 11.86
N ILE A 129 0.56 -10.13 13.04
CA ILE A 129 0.38 -8.89 13.79
C ILE A 129 1.53 -8.73 14.78
N VAL A 130 2.07 -7.52 14.90
CA VAL A 130 3.05 -7.16 15.92
C VAL A 130 2.52 -6.00 16.76
N GLU A 131 2.29 -6.24 18.05
CA GLU A 131 1.84 -5.25 19.03
C GLU A 131 3.02 -4.72 19.85
N ILE A 132 3.14 -3.40 20.01
CA ILE A 132 4.25 -2.75 20.70
C ILE A 132 3.77 -2.25 22.07
N ALA A 133 4.17 -2.99 23.10
CA ALA A 133 3.89 -2.64 24.49
C ALA A 133 5.03 -1.80 25.07
N ILE A 134 4.72 -0.59 25.54
CA ILE A 134 5.69 0.30 26.19
C ILE A 134 5.17 0.61 27.60
N PRO A 135 5.95 0.37 28.67
CA PRO A 135 5.56 0.70 30.03
C PRO A 135 5.11 2.16 30.15
N GLY A 136 3.95 2.38 30.77
CA GLY A 136 3.38 3.73 30.95
C GLY A 136 2.67 4.32 29.73
N LEU A 137 2.69 3.64 28.57
CA LEU A 137 1.86 3.97 27.42
C LEU A 137 0.65 3.01 27.39
N PRO A 138 -0.60 3.51 27.42
CA PRO A 138 -1.75 2.64 27.24
C PRO A 138 -1.68 1.96 25.86
N LEU A 139 -2.04 0.68 25.82
CA LEU A 139 -2.25 -0.01 24.56
C LEU A 139 -3.37 0.68 23.78
N THR A 140 -3.24 0.68 22.46
CA THR A 140 -4.20 1.31 21.56
C THR A 140 -5.58 0.63 21.67
N VAL A 141 -5.57 -0.68 21.95
CA VAL A 141 -6.75 -1.51 22.20
C VAL A 141 -6.43 -2.52 23.30
N PRO A 142 -7.42 -2.95 24.10
CA PRO A 142 -7.30 -4.14 24.93
C PRO A 142 -6.86 -5.39 24.14
N LEU A 143 -5.91 -6.16 24.68
CA LEU A 143 -5.34 -7.33 24.01
C LEU A 143 -6.39 -8.42 23.70
N ASP A 144 -7.46 -8.52 24.48
CA ASP A 144 -8.55 -9.48 24.23
C ASP A 144 -9.26 -9.23 22.90
N ARG A 145 -9.25 -7.99 22.38
CA ARG A 145 -9.81 -7.69 21.06
C ARG A 145 -8.86 -8.05 19.94
N VAL A 146 -7.56 -7.93 20.17
CA VAL A 146 -6.53 -8.35 19.20
C VAL A 146 -6.52 -9.88 19.11
N GLU A 147 -6.62 -10.57 20.25
CA GLU A 147 -6.71 -12.03 20.31
C GLU A 147 -7.90 -12.59 19.52
N LYS A 148 -9.06 -11.92 19.57
CA LYS A 148 -10.27 -12.28 18.80
C LYS A 148 -10.12 -12.16 17.28
N LEU A 149 -9.04 -11.57 16.77
CA LEU A 149 -8.78 -11.54 15.33
C LEU A 149 -8.32 -12.91 14.81
N GLU A 150 -7.88 -13.82 15.70
CA GLU A 150 -7.37 -15.16 15.35
C GLU A 150 -6.20 -15.13 14.35
N VAL A 151 -5.54 -13.97 14.21
CA VAL A 151 -4.32 -13.80 13.42
C VAL A 151 -3.11 -13.97 14.35
N PRO A 152 -2.05 -14.69 13.95
CA PRO A 152 -0.84 -14.81 14.75
C PRO A 152 -0.33 -13.45 15.19
N THR A 153 -0.19 -13.27 16.51
CA THR A 153 0.08 -11.97 17.12
C THR A 153 1.25 -12.06 18.08
N LEU A 154 2.29 -11.29 17.79
CA LEU A 154 3.50 -11.19 18.59
C LEU A 154 3.51 -9.87 19.35
N ILE A 155 3.59 -9.93 20.67
CA ILE A 155 3.78 -8.75 21.52
C ILE A 155 5.29 -8.50 21.66
N VAL A 156 5.73 -7.29 21.34
CA VAL A 156 7.09 -6.79 21.58
C VAL A 156 7.03 -5.78 22.71
N SER A 157 7.50 -6.20 23.89
CA SER A 157 7.61 -5.33 25.05
C SER A 157 8.91 -4.52 24.96
N LEU A 158 8.81 -3.20 24.86
CA LEU A 158 9.96 -2.31 24.87
C LEU A 158 10.22 -1.80 26.30
N PRO A 159 11.47 -1.46 26.65
CA PRO A 159 11.74 -0.80 27.92
C PRO A 159 11.16 0.63 27.95
N GLU A 160 11.19 1.26 29.13
CA GLU A 160 10.87 2.67 29.25
C GLU A 160 11.75 3.53 28.31
N PRO A 161 11.21 4.63 27.74
CA PRO A 161 11.96 5.45 26.78
C PRO A 161 13.31 5.97 27.27
N ALA A 162 13.52 6.11 28.59
CA ALA A 162 14.78 6.55 29.17
C ALA A 162 15.94 5.55 28.99
N ARG A 163 15.64 4.27 28.70
CA ARG A 163 16.65 3.21 28.51
C ARG A 163 17.08 3.01 27.06
N ILE A 164 16.44 3.71 26.12
CA ILE A 164 16.79 3.67 24.69
C ILE A 164 17.62 4.91 24.39
N HIS A 165 18.77 4.77 23.73
CA HIS A 165 19.65 5.90 23.41
C HIS A 165 19.75 6.20 21.91
N GLY A 166 19.30 5.28 21.07
CA GLY A 166 19.23 5.48 19.62
C GLY A 166 18.75 4.23 18.88
N TRP A 167 18.97 4.19 17.56
CA TRP A 167 18.52 3.10 16.70
C TRP A 167 19.13 1.74 17.03
N ALA A 168 20.42 1.71 17.41
CA ALA A 168 21.10 0.44 17.68
C ALA A 168 20.42 -0.33 18.83
N ASP A 169 20.17 0.36 19.96
CA ASP A 169 19.46 -0.23 21.10
C ASP A 169 18.06 -0.69 20.70
N LEU A 170 17.34 0.17 19.96
CA LEU A 170 15.97 -0.14 19.59
C LEU A 170 15.88 -1.32 18.62
N ARG A 171 16.79 -1.42 17.63
CA ARG A 171 16.88 -2.57 16.72
C ARG A 171 17.18 -3.85 17.48
N GLN A 172 18.05 -3.80 18.50
CA GLN A 172 18.31 -4.96 19.35
C GLN A 172 17.02 -5.45 20.03
N TYR A 173 16.25 -4.56 20.67
CA TYR A 173 14.99 -4.94 21.32
C TYR A 173 13.90 -5.39 20.34
N VAL A 174 13.73 -4.68 19.22
CA VAL A 174 12.65 -4.93 18.25
C VAL A 174 12.94 -6.15 17.40
N LEU A 175 14.14 -6.29 16.83
CA LEU A 175 14.43 -7.31 15.83
C LEU A 175 15.07 -8.57 16.41
N HIS A 176 15.90 -8.45 17.45
CA HIS A 176 16.85 -9.51 17.80
C HIS A 176 16.62 -10.17 19.15
N SER A 177 16.34 -9.40 20.20
CA SER A 177 16.07 -9.91 21.55
C SER A 177 14.81 -10.75 21.56
N ILE A 178 14.82 -11.86 22.28
CA ILE A 178 13.68 -12.78 22.36
C ILE A 178 13.00 -12.66 23.72
N GLU A 179 13.76 -12.23 24.72
CA GLU A 179 13.38 -12.14 26.13
C GLU A 179 12.23 -11.14 26.36
N ASN A 180 12.07 -10.19 25.45
CA ASN A 180 11.06 -9.15 25.51
C ASN A 180 9.88 -9.39 24.55
N LYS A 181 9.76 -10.61 24.02
CA LYS A 181 8.73 -10.99 23.06
C LYS A 181 7.89 -12.15 23.57
N SER A 182 6.59 -12.10 23.32
CA SER A 182 5.66 -13.16 23.69
C SER A 182 4.54 -13.27 22.67
N TRP A 183 4.08 -14.49 22.41
CA TRP A 183 2.92 -14.72 21.57
C TRP A 183 1.64 -14.43 22.35
N LEU A 184 0.75 -13.62 21.75
CA LEU A 184 -0.64 -13.52 22.17
C LEU A 184 -1.46 -14.60 21.46
N VAL A 185 -1.34 -14.67 20.14
CA VAL A 185 -1.92 -15.73 19.29
C VAL A 185 -0.77 -16.48 18.63
N PRO A 186 -0.55 -17.76 18.96
CA PRO A 186 0.54 -18.57 18.41
C PRO A 186 0.51 -18.73 16.88
N PHE A 187 1.68 -18.97 16.32
CA PHE A 187 1.84 -19.30 14.91
C PHE A 187 1.63 -20.81 14.67
N GLU A 188 0.39 -21.25 14.43
CA GLU A 188 0.03 -22.69 14.37
C GLU A 188 0.81 -23.52 13.34
N LYS A 189 1.13 -22.96 12.17
CA LYS A 189 1.90 -23.68 11.12
C LYS A 189 3.38 -23.87 11.49
N ALA A 190 3.96 -23.02 12.34
CA ALA A 190 5.31 -23.20 12.84
C ALA A 190 5.41 -24.38 13.83
N GLN A 191 4.32 -24.71 14.54
CA GLN A 191 4.28 -25.91 15.40
C GLN A 191 4.40 -27.22 14.61
N ARG A 192 3.82 -27.30 13.39
CA ARG A 192 3.85 -28.53 12.59
C ARG A 192 5.21 -28.81 11.94
N ARG A 193 6.01 -27.79 11.64
CA ARG A 193 7.37 -27.99 11.09
C ARG A 193 8.37 -28.49 12.14
N SER A 194 8.07 -28.37 13.43
CA SER A 194 8.96 -28.81 14.51
C SER A 194 8.56 -30.16 15.13
N ALA A 195 7.32 -30.61 14.93
CA ALA A 195 6.87 -31.93 15.38
C ALA A 195 6.98 -32.95 14.24
N SER A 196 8.21 -33.40 13.95
CA SER A 196 8.60 -34.72 13.35
C SER A 196 9.86 -34.59 12.49
N LEU A 197 11.03 -34.69 13.11
CA LEU A 197 12.20 -35.26 12.44
C LEU A 197 12.57 -36.53 13.20
N PRO A 198 12.25 -37.73 12.69
CA PRO A 198 13.03 -38.90 13.03
C PRO A 198 14.46 -38.64 12.55
N ALA A 199 15.44 -38.90 13.40
CA ALA A 199 16.84 -38.90 13.01
C ALA A 199 17.02 -39.94 11.88
N GLY A 200 17.25 -39.48 10.66
CA GLY A 200 17.37 -40.35 9.50
C GLY A 200 17.86 -39.60 8.25
N GLU A 201 19.19 -39.66 8.09
CA GLU A 201 19.96 -39.64 6.85
C GLU A 201 19.66 -38.58 5.76
N TRP A 202 20.65 -37.69 5.62
CA TRP A 202 20.81 -36.80 4.49
C TRP A 202 21.14 -37.58 3.22
N HIS A 203 20.25 -37.54 2.22
CA HIS A 203 20.63 -37.63 0.82
C HIS A 203 19.81 -36.64 -0.02
N ALA A 204 20.51 -35.79 -0.76
CA ALA A 204 19.99 -35.01 -1.88
C ALA A 204 20.12 -35.83 -3.18
N PRO A 205 19.69 -35.38 -4.38
CA PRO A 205 18.77 -34.28 -4.75
C PRO A 205 17.67 -34.72 -5.75
N SER A 206 16.65 -33.89 -6.04
CA SER A 206 15.95 -33.84 -7.35
C SER A 206 15.07 -32.59 -7.50
N ILE A 207 15.06 -32.05 -8.72
CA ILE A 207 14.39 -30.82 -9.20
C ILE A 207 12.97 -31.16 -9.76
N PRO A 208 12.25 -30.24 -10.44
CA PRO A 208 11.13 -29.41 -9.99
C PRO A 208 9.75 -29.95 -10.41
N GLY A 209 8.69 -29.62 -9.65
CA GLY A 209 7.33 -29.94 -10.06
C GLY A 209 6.29 -29.06 -9.36
N ALA A 210 5.58 -28.29 -10.18
CA ALA A 210 4.26 -27.68 -9.98
C ALA A 210 3.72 -27.60 -8.54
N ALA A 211 3.62 -26.38 -8.02
CA ALA A 211 2.66 -26.06 -6.98
C ALA A 211 1.74 -24.96 -7.51
N ASP A 212 0.47 -25.34 -7.65
CA ASP A 212 -0.66 -24.51 -8.03
C ASP A 212 -0.68 -23.21 -7.22
N LYS A 213 -0.67 -22.09 -7.95
CA LYS A 213 -1.01 -20.78 -7.40
C LYS A 213 -2.51 -20.76 -7.11
N ALA A 214 -2.87 -21.12 -5.88
CA ALA A 214 -4.12 -20.67 -5.29
C ALA A 214 -4.03 -19.14 -5.12
N SER A 215 -4.61 -18.44 -6.09
CA SER A 215 -4.95 -17.02 -5.95
C SER A 215 -5.94 -16.89 -4.80
N SER A 216 -5.48 -16.35 -3.67
CA SER A 216 -6.39 -15.69 -2.74
C SER A 216 -6.32 -14.20 -3.05
N ALA A 217 -7.45 -13.70 -3.55
CA ALA A 217 -7.68 -12.30 -3.82
C ALA A 217 -7.57 -11.51 -2.51
N TRP A 218 -6.57 -10.64 -2.42
CA TRP A 218 -6.53 -9.57 -1.43
C TRP A 218 -6.40 -8.24 -2.17
N THR A 219 -7.45 -7.43 -2.09
CA THR A 219 -7.39 -5.99 -2.31
C THR A 219 -6.45 -5.38 -1.29
N SER A 220 -5.30 -4.87 -1.76
CA SER A 220 -4.21 -4.29 -0.98
C SER A 220 -4.68 -3.34 0.16
N PRO A 221 -4.15 -3.47 1.40
CA PRO A 221 -4.45 -2.61 2.55
C PRO A 221 -3.71 -1.25 2.57
N LEU A 222 -2.98 -0.88 1.51
CA LEU A 222 -2.34 0.44 1.32
C LEU A 222 -3.30 1.66 1.30
N VAL A 223 -4.59 1.43 1.55
CA VAL A 223 -5.72 2.35 1.30
C VAL A 223 -6.13 3.08 2.58
N PHE A 224 -5.91 2.45 3.73
CA PHE A 224 -6.50 2.89 4.99
C PHE A 224 -5.62 3.92 5.74
N ALA A 225 -4.29 3.90 5.54
CA ALA A 225 -3.40 4.94 6.07
C ALA A 225 -3.68 6.32 5.44
N ASP A 226 -4.21 6.36 4.22
CA ASP A 226 -4.57 7.60 3.53
C ASP A 226 -5.82 8.27 4.10
N ASN A 227 -6.79 7.54 4.66
CA ASN A 227 -8.11 8.09 4.99
C ASN A 227 -8.13 8.98 6.25
N ALA A 228 -7.42 8.59 7.31
CA ALA A 228 -7.31 9.40 8.54
C ALA A 228 -6.47 10.67 8.32
N PHE A 229 -5.46 10.60 7.45
CA PHE A 229 -4.73 11.77 6.99
C PHE A 229 -5.61 12.67 6.10
N TYR A 230 -6.39 12.07 5.19
CA TYR A 230 -7.31 12.78 4.30
C TYR A 230 -8.36 13.60 5.07
N LEU A 231 -8.86 13.09 6.20
CA LEU A 231 -9.78 13.83 7.08
C LEU A 231 -9.16 15.08 7.72
N GLN A 232 -7.84 15.12 7.88
CA GLN A 232 -7.12 16.26 8.48
C GLN A 232 -6.75 17.33 7.44
N LEU A 233 -6.89 17.01 6.14
CA LEU A 233 -6.61 17.93 5.06
C LEU A 233 -7.72 18.99 4.94
N SER A 234 -7.32 20.21 4.57
CA SER A 234 -8.28 21.22 4.14
C SER A 234 -8.98 20.79 2.85
N ARG A 235 -10.17 21.34 2.56
CA ARG A 235 -10.92 21.05 1.32
C ARG A 235 -10.08 21.25 0.05
N ALA A 236 -9.24 22.28 0.02
CA ALA A 236 -8.35 22.53 -1.12
C ALA A 236 -7.28 21.44 -1.28
N GLN A 237 -6.74 20.91 -0.18
CA GLN A 237 -5.78 19.81 -0.19
C GLN A 237 -6.43 18.48 -0.55
N GLN A 238 -7.65 18.22 -0.05
CA GLN A 238 -8.45 17.06 -0.43
C GLN A 238 -8.72 17.04 -1.95
N LEU A 239 -9.09 18.19 -2.52
CA LEU A 239 -9.27 18.35 -3.96
C LEU A 239 -7.96 18.14 -4.74
N ALA A 240 -6.83 18.65 -4.25
CA ALA A 240 -5.53 18.46 -4.89
C ALA A 240 -5.10 16.98 -4.91
N VAL A 241 -5.41 16.22 -3.84
CA VAL A 241 -5.20 14.77 -3.80
C VAL A 241 -6.06 14.07 -4.86
N LEU A 242 -7.34 14.41 -4.96
CA LEU A 242 -8.25 13.84 -5.95
C LEU A 242 -7.82 14.16 -7.39
N GLN A 243 -7.41 15.40 -7.67
CA GLN A 243 -6.89 15.77 -9.00
C GLN A 243 -5.65 14.96 -9.37
N LYS A 244 -4.77 14.69 -8.41
CA LYS A 244 -3.59 13.83 -8.61
C LYS A 244 -3.99 12.37 -8.83
N GLN A 245 -4.98 11.85 -8.11
CA GLN A 245 -5.47 10.48 -8.27
C GLN A 245 -6.20 10.27 -9.60
N MET A 246 -6.96 11.27 -10.04
CA MET A 246 -7.67 11.29 -11.32
C MET A 246 -6.75 11.60 -12.51
N ALA A 247 -5.50 12.02 -12.25
CA ALA A 247 -4.54 12.53 -13.24
C ALA A 247 -5.12 13.64 -14.16
N LEU A 248 -6.16 14.35 -13.69
CA LEU A 248 -6.91 15.36 -14.43
C LEU A 248 -7.30 16.51 -13.49
N PRO A 249 -7.29 17.76 -13.99
CA PRO A 249 -7.84 18.87 -13.23
C PRO A 249 -9.36 18.73 -13.09
N CYS A 250 -9.93 19.33 -12.04
CA CYS A 250 -11.33 19.10 -11.63
C CYS A 250 -12.33 19.47 -12.73
N ASP A 251 -12.06 20.50 -13.52
CA ASP A 251 -12.87 20.92 -14.66
C ASP A 251 -12.93 19.88 -15.79
N GLN A 252 -11.93 19.00 -15.89
CA GLN A 252 -11.82 17.96 -16.92
C GLN A 252 -12.21 16.57 -16.44
N TRP A 253 -12.72 16.45 -15.21
CA TRP A 253 -13.18 15.15 -14.73
C TRP A 253 -14.37 14.63 -15.54
N PRO A 254 -14.45 13.29 -15.73
CA PRO A 254 -15.43 12.67 -16.62
C PRO A 254 -16.87 12.87 -16.09
N ALA A 255 -17.86 12.77 -16.95
CA ALA A 255 -19.27 13.00 -16.57
C ALA A 255 -19.72 12.05 -15.45
N GLU A 256 -19.13 10.86 -15.39
CA GLU A 256 -19.33 9.81 -14.40
C GLU A 256 -19.06 10.25 -12.96
N VAL A 257 -18.32 11.34 -12.73
CA VAL A 257 -18.11 11.88 -11.37
C VAL A 257 -19.00 13.07 -11.04
N ASP A 258 -19.98 13.37 -11.89
CA ASP A 258 -20.95 14.46 -11.71
C ASP A 258 -22.38 13.97 -12.02
N ILE A 259 -22.78 12.91 -11.33
CA ILE A 259 -24.14 12.34 -11.40
C ILE A 259 -24.99 12.98 -10.32
N GLU A 260 -26.10 13.62 -10.69
CA GLU A 260 -27.03 14.18 -9.71
C GLU A 260 -27.71 13.06 -8.91
N VAL A 261 -27.68 13.15 -7.58
CA VAL A 261 -28.25 12.12 -6.69
C VAL A 261 -28.96 12.77 -5.50
N CYS A 262 -30.03 12.11 -5.03
CA CYS A 262 -30.69 12.53 -3.80
C CYS A 262 -29.77 12.35 -2.59
N GLY A 263 -29.60 13.41 -1.77
CA GLY A 263 -28.74 13.37 -0.59
C GLY A 263 -27.25 13.63 -0.88
N GLU A 264 -26.93 14.28 -1.99
CA GLU A 264 -25.55 14.56 -2.44
C GLU A 264 -24.66 15.28 -1.41
N ASP A 265 -25.25 16.06 -0.51
CA ASP A 265 -24.55 16.80 0.56
C ASP A 265 -24.23 15.96 1.80
N ALA A 266 -24.69 14.71 1.88
CA ALA A 266 -24.61 13.89 3.10
C ALA A 266 -23.17 13.60 3.57
N PHE A 267 -22.18 13.73 2.68
CA PHE A 267 -20.76 13.53 2.98
C PHE A 267 -20.02 14.82 3.38
N GLY A 268 -20.70 15.96 3.51
CA GLY A 268 -20.08 17.24 3.92
C GLY A 268 -19.05 17.80 2.93
N MET A 269 -19.00 17.24 1.72
CA MET A 269 -18.19 17.64 0.58
C MET A 269 -19.08 17.82 -0.64
N ASP A 270 -18.66 18.68 -1.56
CA ASP A 270 -19.25 18.81 -2.89
C ASP A 270 -19.43 17.44 -3.56
N ARG A 271 -20.57 17.26 -4.22
CA ARG A 271 -20.95 16.02 -4.92
C ARG A 271 -19.83 15.46 -5.77
N ARG A 272 -19.22 16.34 -6.57
CA ARG A 272 -18.20 15.96 -7.54
C ARG A 272 -16.94 15.45 -6.86
N GLY A 273 -16.65 15.95 -5.65
CA GLY A 273 -15.51 15.53 -4.83
C GLY A 273 -15.62 14.08 -4.36
N TRP A 274 -16.71 13.73 -3.67
CA TRP A 274 -16.85 12.36 -3.15
C TRP A 274 -17.11 11.34 -4.27
N GLN A 275 -17.79 11.75 -5.36
CA GLN A 275 -17.98 10.89 -6.53
C GLN A 275 -16.65 10.61 -7.26
N ALA A 276 -15.78 11.60 -7.42
CA ALA A 276 -14.44 11.42 -7.99
C ALA A 276 -13.57 10.51 -7.12
N ASP A 277 -13.72 10.57 -5.81
CA ASP A 277 -13.03 9.68 -4.87
C ASP A 277 -13.44 8.22 -5.08
N VAL A 278 -14.76 7.96 -5.14
CA VAL A 278 -15.29 6.61 -5.46
C VAL A 278 -14.80 6.17 -6.85
N PHE A 279 -14.90 7.03 -7.85
CA PHE A 279 -14.56 6.69 -9.22
C PHE A 279 -13.08 6.36 -9.38
N SER A 280 -12.18 7.18 -8.83
CA SER A 280 -10.75 6.93 -8.87
C SER A 280 -10.37 5.61 -8.17
N ARG A 281 -11.00 5.36 -7.02
CA ARG A 281 -10.67 4.24 -6.13
C ARG A 281 -11.20 2.89 -6.61
N PHE A 282 -12.45 2.87 -7.08
CA PHE A 282 -13.15 1.63 -7.39
C PHE A 282 -13.24 1.36 -8.89
N ILE A 283 -13.24 2.41 -9.73
CA ILE A 283 -13.38 2.26 -11.18
C ILE A 283 -12.02 2.39 -11.88
N LEU A 284 -11.31 3.51 -11.72
CA LEU A 284 -10.02 3.72 -12.40
C LEU A 284 -8.95 2.74 -11.91
N SER A 285 -8.86 2.49 -10.61
CA SER A 285 -7.91 1.53 -10.05
C SER A 285 -8.22 0.07 -10.44
N ALA A 286 -9.44 -0.23 -10.86
CA ALA A 286 -9.79 -1.55 -11.38
C ALA A 286 -9.30 -1.74 -12.82
N ASN A 287 -9.36 -0.68 -13.64
CA ASN A 287 -8.90 -0.72 -15.02
C ASN A 287 -7.37 -0.92 -15.17
N THR A 288 -6.60 -0.72 -14.10
CA THR A 288 -5.14 -0.97 -14.09
C THR A 288 -4.75 -2.43 -13.81
N ASP A 289 -5.68 -3.25 -13.30
CA ASP A 289 -5.44 -4.65 -12.95
C ASP A 289 -6.23 -5.55 -13.91
N ALA A 290 -5.60 -6.54 -14.53
CA ALA A 290 -6.20 -7.32 -15.62
C ALA A 290 -7.33 -8.28 -15.18
N ALA A 291 -7.71 -8.23 -13.90
CA ALA A 291 -8.77 -9.05 -13.33
C ALA A 291 -10.08 -8.27 -13.26
N VAL A 292 -11.19 -8.92 -13.64
CA VAL A 292 -12.55 -8.43 -13.40
C VAL A 292 -12.68 -8.14 -11.91
N ARG A 293 -12.98 -6.88 -11.56
CA ARG A 293 -13.05 -6.43 -10.17
C ARG A 293 -14.51 -6.23 -9.75
N GLU A 294 -14.85 -6.83 -8.63
CA GLU A 294 -16.13 -6.65 -7.95
C GLU A 294 -16.11 -5.37 -7.09
N VAL A 295 -17.24 -4.66 -7.09
CA VAL A 295 -17.49 -3.46 -6.30
C VAL A 295 -18.79 -3.69 -5.53
N ALA A 296 -18.66 -3.98 -4.23
CA ALA A 296 -19.79 -4.12 -3.33
C ALA A 296 -20.22 -2.74 -2.80
N PHE A 297 -21.53 -2.50 -2.71
CA PHE A 297 -22.09 -1.28 -2.12
C PHE A 297 -21.54 -1.00 -0.71
N SER A 298 -21.45 -2.04 0.13
CA SER A 298 -20.96 -1.95 1.50
C SER A 298 -19.50 -1.50 1.58
N ASP A 299 -18.66 -1.90 0.61
CA ASP A 299 -17.26 -1.47 0.54
C ASP A 299 -17.11 0.01 0.20
N VAL A 300 -17.89 0.50 -0.76
CA VAL A 300 -17.88 1.92 -1.13
C VAL A 300 -18.44 2.78 0.00
N LEU A 301 -19.52 2.33 0.65
CA LEU A 301 -20.11 3.03 1.79
C LEU A 301 -19.14 3.12 2.96
N ARG A 302 -18.47 2.01 3.28
CA ARG A 302 -17.44 1.94 4.31
C ARG A 302 -16.29 2.90 4.00
N TYR A 303 -15.79 2.88 2.77
CA TYR A 303 -14.72 3.77 2.31
C TYR A 303 -15.07 5.25 2.48
N LEU A 304 -16.26 5.66 2.03
CA LEU A 304 -16.70 7.05 2.16
C LEU A 304 -16.92 7.45 3.63
N SER A 305 -17.49 6.56 4.45
CA SER A 305 -17.72 6.81 5.88
C SER A 305 -16.42 6.96 6.68
N GLU A 306 -15.31 6.42 6.17
CA GLU A 306 -13.98 6.55 6.77
C GLU A 306 -13.23 7.82 6.31
N ARG A 307 -13.61 8.42 5.17
CA ARG A 307 -12.97 9.62 4.60
C ARG A 307 -13.75 10.90 4.81
N TYR A 308 -15.06 10.80 5.01
CA TYR A 308 -15.96 11.92 5.12
C TYR A 308 -16.74 11.87 6.43
N TRP A 309 -16.95 13.05 7.02
CA TRP A 309 -17.78 13.17 8.20
C TRP A 309 -19.25 13.12 7.80
N VAL A 310 -19.94 12.03 8.17
CA VAL A 310 -21.38 11.87 7.97
C VAL A 310 -22.08 12.05 9.32
N GLU A 311 -22.92 13.08 9.42
CA GLU A 311 -23.72 13.31 10.62
C GLU A 311 -24.68 12.16 10.89
N ALA A 312 -24.99 11.91 12.16
CA ALA A 312 -25.76 10.72 12.56
C ALA A 312 -27.17 10.66 11.95
N ASP A 313 -27.79 11.83 11.71
CA ASP A 313 -29.09 12.00 11.05
C ASP A 313 -29.01 11.88 9.51
N GLN A 314 -27.83 12.08 8.92
CA GLN A 314 -27.59 12.00 7.48
C GLN A 314 -27.20 10.60 6.98
N LYS A 315 -27.06 9.60 7.86
CA LYS A 315 -26.65 8.23 7.49
C LYS A 315 -27.52 7.61 6.39
N ASN A 316 -28.83 7.78 6.47
CA ASN A 316 -29.76 7.27 5.45
C ASN A 316 -29.62 8.04 4.14
N ALA A 317 -29.43 9.36 4.19
CA ALA A 317 -29.18 10.17 3.00
C ALA A 317 -27.88 9.77 2.30
N ALA A 318 -26.79 9.52 3.06
CA ALA A 318 -25.53 9.05 2.51
C ALA A 318 -25.66 7.68 1.82
N ARG A 319 -26.41 6.75 2.42
CA ARG A 319 -26.72 5.44 1.80
C ARG A 319 -27.48 5.61 0.50
N MET A 320 -28.53 6.44 0.47
CA MET A 320 -29.31 6.69 -0.75
C MET A 320 -28.48 7.38 -1.83
N ALA A 321 -27.69 8.40 -1.47
CA ALA A 321 -26.83 9.12 -2.41
C ALA A 321 -25.84 8.18 -3.09
N LEU A 322 -25.20 7.29 -2.31
CA LEU A 322 -24.31 6.29 -2.86
C LEU A 322 -25.05 5.27 -3.74
N PHE A 323 -26.22 4.81 -3.32
CA PHE A 323 -27.00 3.83 -4.08
C PHE A 323 -27.35 4.39 -5.47
N TYR A 324 -27.91 5.60 -5.53
CA TYR A 324 -28.23 6.26 -6.78
C TYR A 324 -27.00 6.57 -7.63
N TYR A 325 -25.86 6.85 -7.01
CA TYR A 325 -24.61 7.05 -7.73
C TYR A 325 -24.13 5.78 -8.43
N LEU A 326 -24.07 4.64 -7.71
CA LEU A 326 -23.67 3.36 -8.31
C LEU A 326 -24.67 2.90 -9.38
N GLN A 327 -25.97 3.14 -9.18
CA GLN A 327 -26.98 2.91 -10.21
C GLN A 327 -26.73 3.79 -11.45
N GLY A 328 -26.45 5.08 -11.27
CA GLY A 328 -26.11 5.98 -12.38
C GLY A 328 -24.83 5.56 -13.13
N LEU A 329 -23.84 5.02 -12.42
CA LEU A 329 -22.66 4.40 -13.05
C LEU A 329 -23.02 3.15 -13.86
N ALA A 330 -23.96 2.33 -13.38
CA ALA A 330 -24.45 1.16 -14.12
C ALA A 330 -25.22 1.56 -15.39
N GLU A 331 -26.08 2.59 -15.30
CA GLU A 331 -26.80 3.15 -16.46
C GLU A 331 -25.84 3.69 -17.53
N ARG A 332 -24.72 4.27 -17.10
CA ARG A 332 -23.65 4.75 -17.98
C ARG A 332 -22.67 3.66 -18.41
N ARG A 333 -22.93 2.40 -18.04
CA ARG A 333 -22.10 1.22 -18.37
C ARG A 333 -20.67 1.30 -17.83
N ALA A 334 -20.43 2.07 -16.78
CA ALA A 334 -19.17 2.03 -16.01
C ALA A 334 -19.16 0.86 -15.01
N LEU A 335 -20.35 0.41 -14.61
CA LEU A 335 -20.59 -0.77 -13.78
C LEU A 335 -21.54 -1.73 -14.51
N LEU A 336 -21.42 -3.03 -14.24
CA LEU A 336 -22.39 -4.05 -14.63
C LEU A 336 -22.97 -4.68 -13.37
N PRO A 337 -24.30 -4.76 -13.21
CA PRO A 337 -24.88 -5.45 -12.06
C PRO A 337 -24.44 -6.92 -12.04
N PHE A 338 -23.91 -7.38 -10.91
CA PHE A 338 -23.46 -8.76 -10.69
C PHE A 338 -24.43 -9.54 -9.82
N ILE A 339 -24.81 -8.95 -8.69
CA ILE A 339 -25.83 -9.47 -7.78
C ILE A 339 -26.87 -8.37 -7.59
N GLU A 340 -28.09 -8.65 -8.08
CA GLU A 340 -29.25 -7.77 -7.93
C GLU A 340 -29.90 -7.99 -6.56
N ASP A 341 -29.17 -7.66 -5.49
CA ASP A 341 -29.77 -7.44 -4.17
C ASP A 341 -30.08 -5.94 -4.03
N MET A 342 -31.31 -5.60 -3.63
CA MET A 342 -31.71 -4.21 -3.45
C MET A 342 -31.08 -3.56 -2.21
N GLU A 343 -30.69 -4.35 -1.20
CA GLU A 343 -30.10 -3.83 0.04
C GLU A 343 -28.56 -3.76 -0.02
N GLU A 344 -27.92 -4.72 -0.71
CA GLU A 344 -26.45 -4.79 -0.88
C GLU A 344 -26.06 -5.16 -2.33
N PRO A 345 -26.29 -4.28 -3.31
CA PRO A 345 -25.96 -4.59 -4.69
C PRO A 345 -24.45 -4.74 -4.87
N THR A 346 -24.07 -5.73 -5.67
CA THR A 346 -22.68 -5.92 -6.11
C THR A 346 -22.59 -5.67 -7.60
N TYR A 347 -21.57 -4.95 -8.01
CA TYR A 347 -21.31 -4.59 -9.40
C TYR A 347 -19.97 -5.16 -9.85
N LEU A 348 -19.84 -5.50 -11.13
CA LEU A 348 -18.54 -5.64 -11.78
C LEU A 348 -18.15 -4.30 -12.37
N VAL A 349 -16.88 -3.92 -12.24
CA VAL A 349 -16.38 -2.81 -13.05
C VAL A 349 -16.46 -3.22 -14.51
N ALA A 350 -17.23 -2.45 -15.28
CA ALA A 350 -17.24 -2.64 -16.71
C ALA A 350 -15.82 -2.33 -17.19
N GLY A 351 -15.09 -3.37 -17.61
CA GLY A 351 -13.79 -3.15 -18.19
C GLY A 351 -13.94 -2.13 -19.31
N ILE A 352 -13.26 -1.00 -19.20
CA ILE A 352 -12.94 -0.22 -20.40
C ILE A 352 -12.35 -1.26 -21.33
N LYS A 353 -13.01 -1.51 -22.47
CA LYS A 353 -12.62 -2.50 -23.49
C LYS A 353 -11.11 -2.65 -23.43
N ALA A 354 -10.66 -3.85 -23.02
CA ALA A 354 -9.26 -4.18 -22.90
C ALA A 354 -8.55 -3.51 -24.07
N SER A 355 -7.71 -2.52 -23.75
CA SER A 355 -6.84 -1.86 -24.73
C SER A 355 -6.30 -2.97 -25.61
N ALA A 356 -6.65 -2.91 -26.90
CA ALA A 356 -6.27 -3.84 -27.96
C ALA A 356 -5.10 -4.73 -27.54
N ALA A 357 -5.30 -6.06 -27.52
CA ALA A 357 -4.20 -7.00 -27.34
C ALA A 357 -3.07 -6.62 -28.30
N ALA A 358 -1.82 -6.96 -28.00
CA ALA A 358 -0.69 -6.56 -28.85
C ALA A 358 -0.84 -6.99 -30.34
N ASP A 359 -1.76 -7.92 -30.61
CA ASP A 359 -2.18 -8.42 -31.93
C ASP A 359 -3.20 -7.53 -32.67
N ASP A 360 -3.86 -6.58 -31.98
CA ASP A 360 -4.86 -5.65 -32.51
C ASP A 360 -4.28 -4.25 -32.81
N LEU A 361 -2.99 -4.02 -32.54
CA LEU A 361 -2.29 -2.77 -32.81
C LEU A 361 -1.58 -2.81 -34.16
N THR A 362 -1.69 -1.72 -34.91
CA THR A 362 -1.04 -1.53 -36.21
C THR A 362 -0.12 -0.32 -36.18
N TRP A 363 0.98 -0.40 -36.94
CA TRP A 363 1.90 0.73 -37.09
C TRP A 363 1.22 1.90 -37.82
N VAL A 364 1.49 3.11 -37.37
CA VAL A 364 1.17 4.32 -38.15
C VAL A 364 2.08 4.35 -39.38
N ALA A 365 1.49 4.56 -40.57
CA ALA A 365 2.14 4.38 -41.87
C ALA A 365 3.41 5.23 -42.10
N ASN A 366 3.63 6.29 -41.31
CA ASN A 366 4.81 7.15 -41.34
C ASN A 366 5.31 7.50 -39.92
N ALA A 367 5.21 6.54 -38.99
CA ALA A 367 5.69 6.74 -37.63
C ALA A 367 7.20 7.06 -37.65
N THR A 368 7.59 8.13 -36.96
CA THR A 368 9.01 8.44 -36.73
C THR A 368 9.24 8.53 -35.23
N LEU A 369 10.29 7.87 -34.77
CA LEU A 369 10.72 7.94 -33.39
C LEU A 369 11.98 8.80 -33.32
N SER A 370 11.88 9.97 -32.70
CA SER A 370 13.03 10.84 -32.44
C SER A 370 13.67 10.54 -31.09
N ALA A 371 14.95 10.88 -30.93
CA ALA A 371 15.66 10.77 -29.65
C ALA A 371 14.99 11.58 -28.52
N SER A 372 14.36 12.71 -28.84
CA SER A 372 13.61 13.54 -27.89
C SER A 372 12.30 12.87 -27.45
N GLN A 373 11.52 12.31 -28.39
CA GLN A 373 10.32 11.52 -28.06
C GLN A 373 10.67 10.29 -27.22
N LEU A 374 11.72 9.56 -27.59
CA LEU A 374 12.19 8.41 -26.82
C LEU A 374 12.50 8.80 -25.38
N ARG A 375 13.20 9.92 -25.14
CA ARG A 375 13.55 10.38 -23.77
C ARG A 375 12.35 10.87 -22.97
N VAL A 376 11.46 11.66 -23.55
CA VAL A 376 10.32 12.25 -22.82
C VAL A 376 9.27 11.19 -22.50
N LEU A 377 8.91 10.37 -23.50
CA LEU A 377 7.81 9.42 -23.39
C LEU A 377 8.22 8.15 -22.65
N SER A 378 9.50 7.75 -22.69
CA SER A 378 9.98 6.65 -21.84
C SER A 378 9.84 6.96 -20.36
N VAL A 379 10.18 8.19 -19.93
CA VAL A 379 10.02 8.62 -18.53
C VAL A 379 8.56 8.62 -18.11
N GLN A 380 7.66 9.09 -18.98
CA GLN A 380 6.21 9.09 -18.71
C GLN A 380 5.64 7.67 -18.61
N ALA A 381 6.11 6.75 -19.45
CA ALA A 381 5.74 5.33 -19.41
C ALA A 381 6.47 4.52 -18.32
N GLY A 382 7.31 5.16 -17.49
CA GLY A 382 8.09 4.50 -16.44
C GLY A 382 9.23 3.60 -16.96
N LEU A 383 9.62 3.75 -18.23
CA LEU A 383 10.72 3.04 -18.86
C LEU A 383 12.05 3.73 -18.54
N LYS A 384 13.01 2.97 -18.01
CA LYS A 384 14.40 3.43 -17.85
C LYS A 384 15.20 3.05 -19.08
N VAL A 385 15.46 4.01 -19.96
CA VAL A 385 16.26 3.80 -21.17
C VAL A 385 17.72 4.21 -20.88
N PRO A 386 18.68 3.26 -20.87
CA PRO A 386 20.11 3.57 -20.77
C PRO A 386 20.55 4.45 -21.95
N ILE A 387 21.44 5.41 -21.69
CA ILE A 387 21.89 6.36 -22.73
C ILE A 387 22.64 5.64 -23.86
N GLU A 388 23.30 4.53 -23.53
CA GLU A 388 24.04 3.67 -24.44
C GLU A 388 23.13 2.92 -25.41
N LEU A 389 21.86 2.69 -25.04
CA LEU A 389 20.88 1.98 -25.85
C LEU A 389 20.04 2.93 -26.72
N VAL A 390 20.12 4.25 -26.53
CA VAL A 390 19.28 5.21 -27.26
C VAL A 390 19.47 5.09 -28.77
N GLN A 391 20.70 5.03 -29.26
CA GLN A 391 21.00 4.93 -30.69
C GLN A 391 20.54 3.58 -31.26
N GLU A 392 20.83 2.49 -30.54
CA GLU A 392 20.41 1.13 -30.93
C GLU A 392 18.88 0.99 -31.00
N LEU A 393 18.15 1.67 -30.12
CA LEU A 393 16.69 1.64 -30.09
C LEU A 393 16.06 2.40 -31.25
N LEU A 394 16.68 3.51 -31.66
CA LEU A 394 16.24 4.27 -32.84
C LEU A 394 16.51 3.48 -34.12
N GLU A 395 17.70 2.91 -34.26
CA GLU A 395 18.06 2.04 -35.39
C GLU A 395 17.16 0.79 -35.45
N SER A 396 16.93 0.15 -34.30
CA SER A 396 16.02 -0.99 -34.21
C SER A 396 14.57 -0.62 -34.53
N PHE A 397 14.13 0.62 -34.30
CA PHE A 397 12.80 1.06 -34.70
C PHE A 397 12.72 1.21 -36.22
N ASP A 398 13.71 1.88 -36.83
CA ASP A 398 13.77 2.09 -38.29
C ASP A 398 13.91 0.76 -39.06
N ASP A 399 14.61 -0.22 -38.50
CA ASP A 399 14.77 -1.56 -39.10
C ASP A 399 13.50 -2.43 -38.96
N CYS A 400 12.73 -2.24 -37.88
CA CYS A 400 11.58 -3.09 -37.58
C CYS A 400 10.24 -2.50 -38.01
N HIS A 401 10.12 -1.18 -38.12
CA HIS A 401 8.93 -0.50 -38.61
C HIS A 401 8.92 -0.43 -40.14
N PRO A 402 7.79 -0.71 -40.82
CA PRO A 402 6.56 -1.36 -40.34
C PRO A 402 6.60 -2.89 -40.51
N ALA A 403 7.79 -3.48 -40.78
CA ALA A 403 7.95 -4.86 -41.23
C ALA A 403 7.59 -5.93 -40.19
N PHE A 404 7.72 -5.64 -38.88
CA PHE A 404 7.44 -6.57 -37.80
C PHE A 404 6.09 -6.28 -37.11
N PRO A 405 5.36 -7.28 -36.60
CA PRO A 405 4.17 -7.05 -35.79
C PRO A 405 4.47 -6.23 -34.53
N VAL A 406 3.56 -5.33 -34.14
CA VAL A 406 3.70 -4.45 -32.97
C VAL A 406 3.97 -5.25 -31.70
N GLY A 407 3.26 -6.35 -31.47
CA GLY A 407 3.46 -7.19 -30.28
C GLY A 407 4.81 -7.89 -30.21
N GLU A 408 5.38 -8.28 -31.35
CA GLU A 408 6.69 -8.91 -31.43
C GLU A 408 7.81 -7.89 -31.16
N TYR A 409 7.68 -6.70 -31.75
CA TYR A 409 8.57 -5.58 -31.47
C TYR A 409 8.51 -5.16 -29.99
N ALA A 410 7.30 -5.00 -29.43
CA ALA A 410 7.11 -4.62 -28.03
C ALA A 410 7.69 -5.67 -27.06
N SER A 411 7.55 -6.95 -27.35
CA SER A 411 8.12 -8.05 -26.55
C SER A 411 9.65 -8.08 -26.60
N THR A 412 10.22 -7.77 -27.76
CA THR A 412 11.67 -7.69 -27.94
C THR A 412 12.26 -6.48 -27.21
N LEU A 413 11.59 -5.33 -27.31
CA LEU A 413 11.97 -4.11 -26.62
C LEU A 413 11.81 -4.23 -25.10
N ALA A 414 10.77 -4.90 -24.62
CA ALA A 414 10.56 -5.19 -23.19
C ALA A 414 11.70 -6.02 -22.59
N ARG A 415 12.20 -7.02 -23.35
CA ARG A 415 13.37 -7.82 -22.94
C ARG A 415 14.65 -6.99 -22.88
N LYS A 416 14.91 -6.15 -23.89
CA LYS A 416 16.09 -5.27 -23.92
C LYS A 416 16.09 -4.23 -22.80
N LEU A 417 14.92 -3.70 -22.44
CA LEU A 417 14.77 -2.65 -21.41
C LEU A 417 14.52 -3.21 -20.00
N HIS A 418 14.45 -4.53 -19.81
CA HIS A 418 14.03 -5.16 -18.56
C HIS A 418 12.72 -4.55 -17.99
N ALA A 419 11.78 -4.26 -18.88
CA ALA A 419 10.53 -3.57 -18.56
C ALA A 419 9.31 -4.45 -18.86
N PRO A 420 8.16 -4.21 -18.20
CA PRO A 420 6.92 -4.90 -18.53
C PRO A 420 6.48 -4.60 -19.99
N PRO A 421 6.03 -5.58 -20.78
CA PRO A 421 5.52 -5.36 -22.15
C PRO A 421 4.42 -4.30 -22.24
N ARG A 422 3.57 -4.20 -21.20
CA ARG A 422 2.53 -3.17 -21.08
C ARG A 422 3.09 -1.74 -21.07
N SER A 423 4.23 -1.51 -20.44
CA SER A 423 4.87 -0.19 -20.37
C SER A 423 5.48 0.20 -21.72
N VAL A 424 5.96 -0.79 -22.48
CA VAL A 424 6.45 -0.59 -23.85
C VAL A 424 5.30 -0.27 -24.80
N LEU A 425 4.17 -0.99 -24.70
CA LEU A 425 2.98 -0.69 -25.51
C LEU A 425 2.37 0.68 -25.19
N ALA A 426 2.34 1.07 -23.92
CA ALA A 426 1.94 2.42 -23.50
C ALA A 426 2.84 3.48 -24.14
N PHE A 427 4.17 3.29 -24.06
CA PHE A 427 5.13 4.17 -24.73
C PHE A 427 4.89 4.28 -26.25
N LEU A 428 4.69 3.16 -26.96
CA LEU A 428 4.46 3.17 -28.40
C LEU A 428 3.17 3.91 -28.78
N ARG A 429 2.13 3.77 -27.96
CA ARG A 429 0.85 4.46 -28.14
C ARG A 429 0.97 5.96 -27.86
N ASP A 430 1.60 6.33 -26.75
CA ASP A 430 1.79 7.72 -26.34
C ASP A 430 2.72 8.48 -27.31
N ALA A 431 3.64 7.75 -27.94
CA ALA A 431 4.49 8.26 -29.02
C ALA A 431 3.77 8.40 -30.37
N GLY A 432 2.50 7.99 -30.46
CA GLY A 432 1.73 8.02 -31.69
C GLY A 432 2.29 7.09 -32.77
N LEU A 433 3.03 6.04 -32.38
CA LEU A 433 3.68 5.12 -33.31
C LEU A 433 2.73 3.99 -33.72
N VAL A 434 1.76 3.66 -32.86
CA VAL A 434 0.78 2.59 -33.08
C VAL A 434 -0.64 3.07 -32.85
N VAL A 435 -1.56 2.52 -33.62
CA VAL A 435 -3.01 2.77 -33.54
C VAL A 435 -3.78 1.45 -33.53
N GLU A 436 -4.98 1.45 -32.96
CA GLU A 436 -5.86 0.28 -32.99
C GLU A 436 -6.27 -0.02 -34.45
N GLY A 437 -6.03 -1.25 -34.89
CA GLY A 437 -6.36 -1.70 -36.23
C GLY A 437 -7.87 -1.87 -36.45
N PRO A 438 -8.36 -1.83 -37.69
CA PRO A 438 -9.75 -2.18 -38.00
C PRO A 438 -10.00 -3.66 -37.67
N LEU A 439 -11.10 -3.94 -36.96
CA LEU A 439 -11.56 -5.27 -36.56
C LEU A 439 -11.50 -6.25 -37.74
N ARG A 440 -10.73 -7.34 -37.60
CA ARG A 440 -10.91 -8.52 -38.46
C ARG A 440 -12.29 -9.12 -38.13
N PRO A 441 -13.18 -9.32 -39.10
CA PRO A 441 -14.40 -10.08 -38.85
C PRO A 441 -14.00 -11.52 -38.53
N VAL A 442 -14.29 -11.95 -37.30
CA VAL A 442 -14.23 -13.35 -36.88
C VAL A 442 -15.37 -14.07 -37.61
N PHE A 443 -15.09 -14.63 -38.78
CA PHE A 443 -16.01 -15.57 -39.41
C PHE A 443 -15.86 -16.93 -38.75
N ALA A 444 -16.97 -17.36 -38.14
CA ALA A 444 -17.18 -18.63 -37.51
C ALA A 444 -16.85 -19.80 -38.45
N ALA A 445 -15.94 -20.66 -38.01
CA ALA A 445 -15.85 -22.02 -38.50
C ALA A 445 -16.70 -22.90 -37.58
N GLN A 446 -17.92 -23.25 -38.01
CA GLN A 446 -18.61 -24.51 -37.74
C GLN A 446 -20.07 -24.42 -38.17
N GLU A 447 -20.39 -24.96 -39.35
CA GLU A 447 -21.66 -25.65 -39.63
C GLU A 447 -21.56 -26.30 -41.03
N THR A 448 -21.01 -27.51 -41.08
CA THR A 448 -21.33 -28.50 -42.13
C THR A 448 -21.22 -29.89 -41.54
N LEU A 449 -22.30 -30.33 -40.90
CA LEU A 449 -22.71 -31.72 -40.78
C LEU A 449 -24.24 -31.70 -40.62
N PHE A 450 -24.94 -31.68 -41.75
CA PHE A 450 -26.10 -32.52 -42.11
C PHE A 450 -26.65 -32.07 -43.46
#